data_AF-A0A0G4MKD2-F1
#
_entry.id   AF-A0A0G4MKD2-F1
#
_cell.length_a   1.000
_cell.length_b   1.000
_cell.length_c   1.000
_cell.angle_alpha   90.00
_cell.angle_beta   90.00
_cell.angle_gamma   90.00
#
_symmetry.space_group_name_H-M   'P 1'
#
loop_
_entity.id
_entity.type
_entity.pdbx_description
1 polymer ?
#
loop_
_entity_poly.entity_id
_entity_poly.type
_entity_poly.pdbx_seq_one_letter_code
_entity_poly.pdbx_strand_id
1 'polypeptide(L)'
;MAYLLTPASQKMPALAQILDKLNPRPQRSIIFLSTCAAVDYFQHILPDMLPAGFSLVPLHGKLPPKVREKSFNRFLTSVSPSVLLCTDLAARGLDIPQVDFVCQVDPPSDPKVFIHRAGRA
;
A
#
# COMPACT_ATOMS: atom_id res chain seq x y z
N MET A 1 0.53 -4.49 -16.43
CA MET A 1 1.66 -4.33 -15.51
C MET A 1 2.61 -3.27 -16.07
N ALA A 2 2.97 -2.25 -15.30
CA ALA A 2 3.76 -1.10 -15.78
C ALA A 2 4.82 -0.69 -14.73
N TYR A 3 5.83 0.09 -15.14
CA TYR A 3 6.84 0.66 -14.24
C TYR A 3 7.07 2.14 -14.56
N LEU A 4 7.60 2.88 -13.58
CA LEU A 4 7.93 4.29 -13.70
C LEU A 4 9.33 4.53 -13.13
N LEU A 5 10.22 5.13 -13.92
CA LEU A 5 11.53 5.59 -13.45
C LEU A 5 11.38 6.98 -12.85
N THR A 6 11.69 7.09 -11.56
CA THR A 6 11.45 8.31 -10.78
C THR A 6 12.55 8.48 -9.72
N PRO A 7 13.11 9.69 -9.54
CA PRO A 7 14.02 9.98 -8.43
C PRO A 7 13.37 9.65 -7.08
N ALA A 8 14.17 9.26 -6.08
CA ALA A 8 13.64 8.84 -4.77
C ALA A 8 12.69 9.87 -4.14
N SER A 9 13.02 11.16 -4.22
CA SER A 9 12.21 12.26 -3.69
C SER A 9 10.85 12.43 -4.37
N GLN A 10 10.70 11.91 -5.58
CA GLN A 10 9.50 12.06 -6.41
C GLN A 10 8.59 10.82 -6.36
N LYS A 11 8.97 9.76 -5.63
CA LYS A 11 8.15 8.53 -5.51
C LYS A 11 6.77 8.78 -4.89
N MET A 12 6.71 9.49 -3.75
CA MET A 12 5.45 9.76 -3.05
C MET A 12 4.52 10.73 -3.82
N PRO A 13 5.03 11.85 -4.36
CA PRO A 13 4.24 12.70 -5.26
C PRO A 13 3.70 11.93 -6.48
N ALA A 14 4.53 11.10 -7.12
CA ALA A 14 4.10 10.29 -8.24
C ALA A 14 3.01 9.29 -7.87
N LEU A 15 3.11 8.64 -6.70
CA LEU A 15 2.07 7.75 -6.18
C LEU A 15 0.73 8.48 -6.03
N ALA A 16 0.73 9.65 -5.39
CA ALA A 16 -0.49 10.45 -5.22
C ALA A 16 -1.12 10.83 -6.57
N GLN A 17 -0.31 11.28 -7.53
CA GLN A 17 -0.78 11.60 -8.89
C GLN A 17 -1.35 10.39 -9.63
N ILE A 18 -0.76 9.21 -9.45
CA ILE A 18 -1.27 7.97 -10.05
C ILE A 18 -2.64 7.64 -9.46
N LEU A 19 -2.79 7.66 -8.13
CA LEU A 19 -4.06 7.37 -7.46
C LEU A 19 -5.17 8.36 -7.83
N ASP A 20 -4.81 9.62 -8.12
CA ASP A 20 -5.75 10.66 -8.56
C ASP A 20 -6.22 10.45 -10.01
N LYS A 21 -5.30 10.06 -10.89
CA LYS A 21 -5.54 9.96 -12.34
C LYS A 21 -6.11 8.61 -12.79
N LEU A 22 -6.02 7.56 -11.97
CA LEU A 22 -6.57 6.25 -12.31
C LEU A 22 -8.10 6.34 -12.47
N ASN A 23 -8.60 5.84 -13.60
CA ASN A 23 -10.01 5.75 -13.91
C ASN A 23 -10.33 4.33 -14.44
N PRO A 24 -11.22 3.56 -13.77
CA PRO A 24 -11.97 3.92 -12.57
C PRO A 24 -11.06 4.16 -11.35
N ARG A 25 -11.52 5.00 -10.43
CA ARG A 25 -10.78 5.33 -9.20
C ARG A 25 -10.70 4.10 -8.30
N PRO A 26 -9.49 3.67 -7.87
CA PRO A 26 -9.34 2.45 -7.07
C PRO A 26 -9.96 2.62 -5.68
N GLN A 27 -10.74 1.62 -5.25
CA GLN A 27 -11.38 1.58 -3.93
C GLN A 27 -10.49 0.87 -2.89
N ARG A 28 -9.71 -0.12 -3.32
CA ARG A 28 -8.71 -0.79 -2.48
C ARG A 28 -7.38 -0.79 -3.20
N SER A 29 -6.37 -0.25 -2.54
CA SER A 29 -5.00 -0.17 -3.04
C SER A 29 -4.02 -0.73 -2.03
N ILE A 30 -2.97 -1.42 -2.49
CA ILE A 30 -1.86 -1.88 -1.64
C ILE A 30 -0.57 -1.20 -2.10
N ILE A 31 0.14 -0.60 -1.15
CA ILE A 31 1.42 0.08 -1.37
C ILE A 31 2.49 -0.62 -0.56
N PHE A 32 3.43 -1.25 -1.25
CA PHE A 32 4.53 -1.99 -0.62
C PHE A 32 5.76 -1.11 -0.42
N LEU A 33 6.24 -1.08 0.83
CA LEU A 33 7.52 -0.49 1.25
C LEU A 33 8.46 -1.57 1.77
N SER A 34 9.76 -1.36 1.68
CA SER A 34 10.75 -2.38 2.07
C SER A 34 10.90 -2.59 3.58
N THR A 35 10.55 -1.60 4.42
CA THR A 35 10.82 -1.68 5.87
C THR A 35 9.64 -1.24 6.73
N CYS A 36 9.56 -1.79 7.94
CA CYS A 36 8.59 -1.35 8.95
C CYS A 36 8.79 0.14 9.27
N ALA A 37 10.03 0.61 9.39
CA ALA A 37 10.34 2.00 9.67
C ALA A 37 9.85 2.95 8.57
N ALA A 38 9.91 2.53 7.30
CA ALA A 38 9.34 3.29 6.19
C ALA A 38 7.81 3.38 6.30
N VAL A 39 7.13 2.27 6.61
CA VAL A 39 5.68 2.30 6.87
C VAL A 39 5.37 3.23 8.04
N ASP A 40 6.14 3.13 9.13
CA ASP A 40 5.97 3.94 10.32
C ASP A 40 6.15 5.44 10.04
N TYR A 41 7.11 5.79 9.19
CA TYR A 41 7.38 7.17 8.79
C TYR A 41 6.30 7.71 7.84
N PHE A 42 6.03 6.99 6.75
CA PHE A 42 5.13 7.47 5.71
C PHE A 42 3.66 7.45 6.12
N GLN A 43 3.26 6.67 7.14
CA GLN A 43 1.88 6.72 7.67
C GLN A 43 1.47 8.12 8.15
N HIS A 44 2.44 8.94 8.56
CA HIS A 44 2.21 10.29 9.08
C HIS A 44 2.25 11.37 8.00
N ILE A 45 2.79 11.07 6.81
CA ILE A 45 3.04 12.06 5.75
C ILE A 45 2.09 11.84 4.56
N LEU A 46 1.89 10.57 4.18
CA LEU A 46 1.04 10.24 3.04
C LEU A 46 -0.41 10.71 3.17
N PRO A 47 -1.08 10.74 4.33
CA PRO A 47 -2.46 11.21 4.42
C PRO A 47 -2.66 12.62 3.84
N ASP A 48 -1.69 13.52 4.03
CA ASP A 48 -1.75 14.90 3.53
C ASP A 48 -1.42 15.00 2.03
N MET A 49 -0.78 13.99 1.46
CA MET A 49 -0.41 13.93 0.05
C MET A 49 -1.43 13.17 -0.81
N LEU A 50 -2.23 12.30 -0.20
CA LEU A 50 -3.18 11.47 -0.93
C LEU A 50 -4.36 12.29 -1.48
N PRO A 51 -4.94 11.88 -2.62
CA PRO A 51 -6.13 12.55 -3.13
C PRO A 51 -7.30 12.50 -2.14
N ALA A 52 -8.15 13.52 -2.15
CA ALA A 52 -9.25 13.66 -1.19
C ALA A 52 -10.15 12.41 -1.18
N GLY A 53 -10.44 11.89 0.02
CA GLY A 53 -11.30 10.72 0.22
C GLY A 53 -10.57 9.38 0.34
N PHE A 54 -9.26 9.32 0.11
CA PHE A 54 -8.47 8.13 0.45
C PHE A 54 -8.22 8.06 1.96
N SER A 55 -8.39 6.86 2.53
CA SER A 55 -7.96 6.51 3.88
C SER A 55 -6.66 5.72 3.84
N LEU A 56 -5.74 5.98 4.77
CA LEU A 56 -4.48 5.24 4.88
C LEU A 56 -4.54 4.23 6.03
N VAL A 57 -4.10 3.01 5.77
CA VAL A 57 -4.05 1.92 6.75
C VAL A 57 -2.64 1.33 6.80
N PRO A 58 -1.86 1.61 7.87
CA PRO A 58 -0.54 1.04 8.03
C PRO A 58 -0.63 -0.41 8.52
N LEU A 59 0.24 -1.28 8.00
CA LEU A 59 0.31 -2.67 8.42
C LEU A 59 1.74 -3.22 8.26
N HIS A 60 2.41 -3.51 9.37
CA HIS A 60 3.72 -4.17 9.37
C HIS A 60 3.88 -5.15 10.54
N GLY A 61 4.89 -6.02 10.47
CA GLY A 61 5.06 -7.14 11.41
C GLY A 61 5.45 -6.74 12.84
N LYS A 62 5.89 -5.50 13.05
CA LYS A 62 6.23 -4.96 14.39
C LYS A 62 5.02 -4.36 15.12
N LEU A 63 3.87 -4.21 14.45
CA LEU A 63 2.65 -3.77 15.11
C LEU A 63 2.14 -4.86 16.07
N PRO A 64 1.59 -4.48 17.25
CA PRO A 64 0.95 -5.44 18.14
C PRO A 64 -0.13 -6.26 17.41
N PRO A 65 -0.30 -7.57 17.70
CA PRO A 65 -1.26 -8.43 16.99
C PRO A 65 -2.69 -7.85 16.92
N LYS A 66 -3.19 -7.30 18.04
CA LYS A 66 -4.51 -6.65 18.09
C LYS A 66 -4.62 -5.44 17.16
N VAL A 67 -3.54 -4.66 17.02
CA VAL A 67 -3.49 -3.49 16.13
C VAL A 67 -3.44 -3.93 14.67
N ARG A 68 -2.69 -5.00 14.36
CA ARG A 68 -2.64 -5.59 13.02
C ARG A 68 -4.02 -6.06 12.58
N GLU A 69 -4.70 -6.84 13.43
CA GLU A 69 -6.04 -7.36 13.14
C GLU A 69 -7.04 -6.22 12.93
N LYS A 70 -7.04 -5.23 13.83
CA LYS A 70 -7.90 -4.04 13.70
C LYS A 70 -7.64 -3.27 12.40
N SER A 71 -6.37 -3.07 12.06
CA SER A 71 -5.98 -2.33 10.84
C SER A 71 -6.40 -3.10 9.59
N PHE A 72 -6.16 -4.42 9.58
CA PHE A 72 -6.56 -5.27 8.48
C PHE A 72 -8.09 -5.29 8.29
N ASN A 73 -8.85 -5.47 9.37
CA ASN A 73 -10.30 -5.41 9.32
C ASN A 73 -10.79 -4.04 8.83
N ARG A 74 -10.18 -2.93 9.27
CA ARG A 74 -10.50 -1.58 8.79
C ARG A 74 -10.30 -1.44 7.28
N PHE A 75 -9.24 -2.03 6.73
CA PHE A 75 -9.00 -2.02 5.28
C PHE A 75 -10.07 -2.84 4.53
N LEU A 76 -10.40 -4.04 5.02
CA LEU A 76 -11.39 -4.91 4.39
C LEU A 76 -12.80 -4.29 4.38
N THR A 77 -13.21 -3.68 5.49
CA THR A 77 -14.56 -3.12 5.66
C THR A 77 -14.69 -1.67 5.21
N SER A 78 -13.61 -1.06 4.67
CA SER A 78 -13.66 0.31 4.18
C SER A 78 -14.68 0.45 3.05
N VAL A 79 -15.59 1.43 3.21
CA VAL A 79 -16.55 1.84 2.19
C VAL A 79 -16.04 2.97 1.31
N SER A 80 -14.98 3.65 1.74
CA SER A 80 -14.28 4.69 0.99
C SER A 80 -12.97 4.15 0.40
N PRO A 81 -12.42 4.84 -0.63
CA PRO A 81 -11.11 4.52 -1.16
C PRO A 81 -10.07 4.36 -0.05
N SER A 82 -9.35 3.24 -0.06
CA SER A 82 -8.45 2.87 1.02
C SER A 82 -7.12 2.36 0.51
N VAL A 83 -6.06 2.74 1.21
CA VAL A 83 -4.67 2.43 0.89
C VAL A 83 -4.09 1.63 2.05
N LEU A 84 -3.76 0.36 1.80
CA LEU A 84 -2.98 -0.45 2.73
C LEU A 84 -1.49 -0.19 2.48
N LEU A 85 -0.82 0.45 3.43
CA LEU A 85 0.61 0.70 3.42
C LEU A 85 1.32 -0.39 4.20
N CYS A 86 2.08 -1.27 3.54
CA CYS A 86 2.59 -2.46 4.19
C CYS A 86 3.96 -2.95 3.71
N THR A 87 4.50 -3.91 4.46
CA THR A 87 5.68 -4.71 4.11
C THR A 87 5.26 -6.12 3.72
N ASP A 88 6.11 -6.84 2.98
CA ASP A 88 5.86 -8.24 2.58
C ASP A 88 5.51 -9.16 3.74
N LEU A 89 6.31 -9.10 4.81
CA LEU A 89 6.14 -10.00 5.96
C LEU A 89 4.78 -9.84 6.62
N ALA A 90 4.23 -8.62 6.59
CA ALA A 90 2.94 -8.34 7.18
C ALA A 90 1.76 -8.73 6.29
N ALA A 91 1.96 -8.78 4.98
CA ALA A 91 0.98 -9.27 4.02
C ALA A 91 0.97 -10.81 3.92
N ARG A 92 2.05 -11.49 4.35
CA ARG A 92 2.13 -12.95 4.39
C ARG A 92 1.25 -13.52 5.51
N GLY A 93 0.38 -14.46 5.16
CA GLY A 93 -0.55 -15.10 6.11
C GLY A 93 -1.84 -14.31 6.38
N LEU A 94 -2.06 -13.19 5.67
CA LEU A 94 -3.35 -12.53 5.61
C LEU A 94 -4.03 -12.89 4.29
N ASP A 95 -5.30 -13.27 4.37
CA ASP A 95 -6.15 -13.49 3.20
C ASP A 95 -6.63 -12.13 2.68
N ILE A 96 -5.71 -11.40 2.04
CA ILE A 96 -6.02 -10.12 1.41
C ILE A 96 -6.79 -10.42 0.11
N PRO A 97 -8.04 -9.94 -0.03
CA PRO A 97 -8.81 -10.13 -1.26
C PRO A 97 -8.13 -9.43 -2.43
N GLN A 98 -8.58 -9.73 -3.64
CA GLN A 98 -8.16 -8.97 -4.81
C GLN A 98 -8.46 -7.48 -4.61
N VAL A 99 -7.49 -6.63 -4.95
CA VAL A 99 -7.56 -5.18 -4.83
C VAL A 99 -7.53 -4.55 -6.22
N ASP A 100 -7.93 -3.29 -6.34
CA ASP A 100 -8.00 -2.63 -7.65
C ASP A 100 -6.63 -2.17 -8.15
N PHE A 101 -5.69 -1.93 -7.22
CA PHE A 101 -4.38 -1.38 -7.53
C PHE A 101 -3.29 -1.85 -6.56
N VAL A 102 -2.13 -2.19 -7.11
CA VAL A 102 -0.93 -2.50 -6.34
C VAL A 102 0.22 -1.62 -6.83
N CYS A 103 0.85 -0.90 -5.90
CA CYS A 103 2.11 -0.19 -6.16
C CYS A 103 3.24 -0.80 -5.34
N GLN A 104 4.34 -1.13 -6.01
CA GLN A 104 5.57 -1.58 -5.38
C GLN A 104 6.57 -0.43 -5.36
N VAL A 105 6.43 0.48 -4.40
CA VAL A 105 7.29 1.69 -4.29
C VAL A 105 8.75 1.30 -4.18
N ASP A 106 9.02 0.29 -3.36
CA ASP A 106 10.31 -0.38 -3.32
C ASP A 106 10.16 -1.78 -3.91
N PRO A 107 10.84 -2.08 -5.03
CA PRO A 107 10.78 -3.42 -5.62
C PRO A 107 11.38 -4.44 -4.63
N PRO A 108 10.85 -5.67 -4.59
CA PRO A 108 11.39 -6.70 -3.71
C PRO A 108 12.73 -7.21 -4.25
N SER A 109 13.60 -7.67 -3.34
CA SER A 109 14.89 -8.26 -3.71
C SER A 109 14.74 -9.63 -4.40
N ASP A 110 13.62 -10.33 -4.16
CA ASP A 110 13.31 -11.62 -4.77
C ASP A 110 12.25 -11.45 -5.88
N PRO A 111 12.56 -11.82 -7.15
CA PRO A 111 11.62 -11.79 -8.26
C PRO A 111 10.33 -12.57 -8.03
N LYS A 112 10.34 -13.66 -7.24
CA LYS A 112 9.11 -14.41 -6.93
C LYS A 112 8.15 -13.55 -6.12
N VAL A 113 8.66 -12.77 -5.17
CA VAL A 113 7.87 -11.86 -4.35
C VAL A 113 7.23 -10.76 -5.21
N PHE A 114 7.90 -10.32 -6.27
CA PHE A 114 7.34 -9.34 -7.20
C PHE A 114 6.05 -9.83 -7.84
N ILE A 115 6.04 -11.09 -8.30
CA ILE A 115 4.86 -11.74 -8.89
C ILE A 115 3.75 -11.91 -7.84
N HIS A 116 4.11 -12.35 -6.63
CA HIS A 116 3.14 -12.49 -5.53
C HIS A 116 2.48 -11.17 -5.12
N ARG A 117 3.23 -10.06 -5.11
CA ARG A 117 2.69 -8.73 -4.86
C ARG A 117 1.76 -8.29 -5.99
N ALA A 118 2.21 -8.45 -7.23
CA ALA A 118 1.47 -8.02 -8.41
C ALA A 118 0.14 -8.78 -8.59
N GLY A 119 0.12 -10.08 -8.29
CA GLY A 119 -1.09 -10.91 -8.38
C GLY A 119 -2.16 -10.61 -7.32
N ARG A 120 -1.99 -9.57 -6.49
CA ARG A 120 -3.06 -9.06 -5.62
C ARG A 120 -4.00 -8.11 -6.36
N ALA A 121 -3.57 -7.53 -7.48
CA ALA A 121 -4.40 -6.72 -8.38
C ALA A 121 -5.05 -7.60 -9.45
#